data_AF-A0A158QIC4-F1
#
_entry.id   AF-A0A158QIC4-F1
#
_cell.length_a   1.000
_cell.length_b   1.000
_cell.length_c   1.000
_cell.angle_alpha   90.00
_cell.angle_beta   90.00
_cell.angle_gamma   90.00
#
_symmetry.space_group_name_H-M   'P 1'
#
loop_
_entity.id
_entity.type
_entity.pdbx_description
1 polymer ?
#
loop_
_entity_poly.entity_id
_entity_poly.type
_entity_poly.pdbx_seq_one_letter_code
_entity_poly.pdbx_strand_id
1 'polypeptide(L)'
;MSVNEAVWSNYSDNLMEAVKEPEDILTFRQKQPEKFKSICASQLSFVLETPFDILSDIENQNNIKGTPMKQLLSRTRRKLGDLQPLKLTPTLLNRLNYLMAVLEDAGAHFVEGIFRKTGNLTQQRAVADALLLSDFNCTTFPWHEYSAHELAGALKSIISHLEQPLLTNGLIPFYLQAARLWNRNSLVVKDDESPNVALMKRYTYSKQVNALRILILLLPQMHKSLLQRLFALLHRVTSQVARNRMSPLALGTVFGPVLVPSVFSETFTVVDGFQNQNSDIQDAITLATRMIELNKELFLLPTRLINDIRDNNLPKTPTRHSKPREKRLESVWCSPYRRGHASRRSSSPINTNIRYAHIGYSTPQQFHDVSNTITTSSSPVSTEKINTCDKSIGAKLAGYV
;
A
#
# COMPACT_ATOMS: atom_id res chain seq x y z
N MET A 1 -27.56 -4.63 26.26
CA MET A 1 -27.02 -4.89 24.92
C MET A 1 -27.80 -6.03 24.29
N SER A 2 -28.27 -5.87 23.06
CA SER A 2 -28.80 -6.99 22.28
C SER A 2 -27.69 -7.99 21.94
N VAL A 3 -28.02 -9.27 21.67
CA VAL A 3 -27.04 -10.31 21.31
C VAL A 3 -26.20 -9.90 20.09
N ASN A 4 -26.80 -9.20 19.13
CA ASN A 4 -26.11 -8.70 17.94
C ASN A 4 -25.10 -7.59 18.29
N GLU A 5 -25.44 -6.67 19.20
CA GLU A 5 -24.50 -5.63 19.66
C GLU A 5 -23.25 -6.23 20.31
N ALA A 6 -23.42 -7.28 21.12
CA ALA A 6 -22.29 -7.97 21.75
C ALA A 6 -21.37 -8.66 20.73
N VAL A 7 -21.94 -9.26 19.68
CA VAL A 7 -21.17 -9.89 18.59
C VAL A 7 -20.33 -8.85 17.85
N TRP A 8 -20.92 -7.73 17.45
CA TRP A 8 -20.20 -6.66 16.74
C TRP A 8 -19.13 -5.98 17.61
N SER A 9 -19.40 -5.82 18.91
CA SER A 9 -18.42 -5.28 19.85
C SER A 9 -17.21 -6.20 19.97
N ASN A 10 -17.44 -7.49 20.26
CA ASN A 10 -16.36 -8.48 20.35
C ASN A 10 -15.59 -8.61 19.04
N TYR A 11 -16.29 -8.56 17.90
CA TYR A 11 -15.64 -8.62 16.60
C TYR A 11 -14.73 -7.41 16.36
N SER A 12 -15.16 -6.21 16.76
CA SER A 12 -14.37 -4.97 16.67
C SER A 12 -13.13 -5.05 17.57
N ASP A 13 -13.28 -5.56 18.79
CA ASP A 13 -12.18 -5.70 19.74
C ASP A 13 -11.12 -6.68 19.22
N ASN A 14 -11.56 -7.80 18.67
CA ASN A 14 -10.70 -8.78 18.03
C ASN A 14 -9.99 -8.25 16.76
N LEU A 15 -10.49 -7.20 16.11
CA LEU A 15 -9.80 -6.55 14.99
C LEU A 15 -8.73 -5.55 15.47
N MET A 16 -8.93 -4.98 16.66
CA MET A 16 -7.99 -4.05 17.27
C MET A 16 -6.84 -4.75 17.99
N GLU A 17 -7.05 -6.00 18.43
CA GLU A 17 -6.05 -6.81 19.09
C GLU A 17 -4.82 -7.05 18.19
N ALA A 18 -3.67 -6.53 18.61
CA ALA A 18 -2.41 -6.68 17.91
C ALA A 18 -1.25 -6.71 18.90
N VAL A 19 -0.20 -7.45 18.55
CA VAL A 19 0.97 -7.65 19.40
C VAL A 19 2.25 -7.38 18.63
N LYS A 20 3.36 -7.21 19.35
CA LYS A 20 4.69 -7.23 18.70
C LYS A 20 4.88 -8.57 18.00
N GLU A 21 5.56 -8.53 16.87
CA GLU A 21 5.76 -9.72 16.03
C GLU A 21 6.44 -10.84 16.82
N PRO A 22 5.78 -12.00 17.02
CA PRO A 22 6.38 -13.14 17.72
C PRO A 22 7.50 -13.80 16.90
N GLU A 23 8.47 -14.42 17.57
CA GLU A 23 9.63 -15.09 16.94
C GLU A 23 9.25 -16.24 15.98
N ASP A 24 8.17 -16.97 16.28
CA ASP A 24 7.65 -18.02 15.40
C ASP A 24 7.15 -17.45 14.07
N ILE A 25 6.52 -16.27 14.11
CA ILE A 25 6.02 -15.58 12.92
C ILE A 25 7.15 -14.91 12.13
N LEU A 26 8.14 -14.32 12.81
CA LEU A 26 9.36 -13.81 12.17
C LEU A 26 10.05 -14.93 11.38
N THR A 27 10.23 -16.09 12.02
CA THR A 27 10.83 -17.27 11.39
C THR A 27 10.00 -17.75 10.19
N PHE A 28 8.67 -17.77 10.31
CA PHE A 28 7.78 -18.13 9.21
C PHE A 28 7.92 -17.16 8.02
N ARG A 29 7.91 -15.84 8.27
CA ARG A 29 8.07 -14.82 7.21
C ARG A 29 9.41 -14.97 6.48
N GLN A 30 10.49 -15.27 7.20
CA GLN A 30 11.81 -15.47 6.59
C GLN A 30 11.87 -16.75 5.75
N LYS A 31 11.25 -17.84 6.20
CA LYS A 31 11.27 -19.14 5.48
C LYS A 31 10.30 -19.19 4.31
N GLN A 32 9.13 -18.56 4.43
CA GLN A 32 8.05 -18.62 3.44
C GLN A 32 7.47 -17.22 3.18
N PRO A 33 8.26 -16.28 2.61
CA PRO A 33 7.84 -14.89 2.42
C PRO A 33 6.62 -14.75 1.50
N GLU A 34 6.55 -15.53 0.42
CA GLU A 34 5.41 -15.48 -0.51
C GLU A 34 4.13 -16.02 0.13
N LYS A 35 4.22 -17.09 0.93
CA LYS A 35 3.06 -17.59 1.68
C LYS A 35 2.60 -16.59 2.73
N PHE A 36 3.52 -15.94 3.43
CA PHE A 36 3.20 -14.87 4.38
C PHE A 36 2.43 -13.73 3.70
N LYS A 37 2.91 -13.26 2.54
CA LYS A 37 2.23 -12.23 1.75
C LYS A 37 0.84 -12.68 1.28
N SER A 38 0.71 -13.91 0.80
CA SER A 38 -0.56 -14.49 0.35
C SER A 38 -1.61 -14.51 1.47
N ILE A 39 -1.22 -14.91 2.69
CA ILE A 39 -2.10 -14.87 3.87
C ILE A 39 -2.50 -13.43 4.20
N CYS A 40 -1.55 -12.48 4.17
CA CYS A 40 -1.84 -11.05 4.36
C CYS A 40 -2.82 -10.52 3.30
N ALA A 41 -2.61 -10.83 2.03
CA ALA A 41 -3.46 -10.43 0.93
C ALA A 41 -4.88 -11.00 1.07
N SER A 42 -5.04 -12.24 1.54
CA SER A 42 -6.36 -12.81 1.76
C SER A 42 -7.11 -12.16 2.92
N GLN A 43 -6.43 -11.88 4.03
CA GLN A 43 -7.05 -11.12 5.11
C GLN A 43 -7.42 -9.70 4.66
N LEU A 44 -6.54 -9.06 3.88
CA LEU A 44 -6.80 -7.73 3.34
C LEU A 44 -7.98 -7.73 2.36
N SER A 45 -8.15 -8.78 1.56
CA SER A 45 -9.30 -9.00 0.68
C SER A 45 -10.60 -8.99 1.47
N PHE A 46 -10.64 -9.72 2.59
CA PHE A 46 -11.81 -9.75 3.47
C PHE A 46 -12.07 -8.39 4.14
N VAL A 47 -11.00 -7.72 4.58
CA VAL A 47 -11.09 -6.45 5.31
C VAL A 47 -11.42 -5.27 4.38
N LEU A 48 -11.01 -5.28 3.13
CA LEU A 48 -11.33 -4.21 2.17
C LEU A 48 -12.50 -4.55 1.24
N GLU A 49 -13.02 -5.78 1.32
CA GLU A 49 -14.01 -6.33 0.38
C GLU A 49 -13.53 -6.26 -1.08
N THR A 50 -12.22 -6.39 -1.28
CA THR A 50 -11.58 -6.36 -2.59
C THR A 50 -11.24 -7.77 -3.05
N PRO A 51 -11.55 -8.18 -4.29
CA PRO A 51 -11.22 -9.51 -4.80
C PRO A 51 -9.73 -9.86 -4.61
N PHE A 52 -9.45 -11.09 -4.16
CA PHE A 52 -8.09 -11.56 -3.87
C PHE A 52 -7.16 -11.50 -5.08
N ASP A 53 -7.66 -11.79 -6.28
CA ASP A 53 -6.86 -11.84 -7.52
C ASP A 53 -6.18 -10.48 -7.81
N ILE A 54 -6.87 -9.38 -7.51
CA ILE A 54 -6.35 -8.01 -7.66
C ILE A 54 -5.21 -7.74 -6.66
N LEU A 55 -5.25 -8.36 -5.49
CA LEU A 55 -4.23 -8.22 -4.45
C LEU A 55 -3.01 -9.10 -4.72
N SER A 56 -3.19 -10.32 -5.25
CA SER A 56 -2.08 -11.18 -5.66
C SER A 56 -1.28 -10.61 -6.84
N ASP A 57 -1.89 -9.80 -7.72
CA ASP A 57 -1.15 -9.16 -8.81
C ASP A 57 -0.14 -8.09 -8.36
N ILE A 58 -0.29 -7.55 -7.14
CA ILE A 58 0.71 -6.66 -6.51
C ILE A 58 2.05 -7.40 -6.33
N GLU A 59 2.00 -8.73 -6.17
CA GLU A 59 3.17 -9.62 -6.03
C GLU A 59 4.10 -9.53 -7.26
N ASN A 60 3.54 -9.25 -8.45
CA ASN A 60 4.27 -9.22 -9.71
C ASN A 60 4.79 -7.82 -10.09
N GLN A 61 4.16 -6.74 -9.62
CA GLN A 61 4.52 -5.39 -10.06
C GLN A 61 5.86 -4.86 -9.51
N ASN A 62 6.39 -5.48 -8.45
CA ASN A 62 7.72 -5.15 -7.94
C ASN A 62 8.86 -5.66 -8.85
N ASN A 63 8.58 -6.48 -9.89
CA ASN A 63 9.61 -7.03 -10.78
C ASN A 63 9.28 -6.99 -12.30
N ILE A 64 8.19 -6.35 -12.74
CA ILE A 64 7.85 -6.31 -14.17
C ILE A 64 8.47 -5.08 -14.87
N LYS A 65 9.46 -5.35 -15.73
CA LYS A 65 9.72 -4.55 -16.93
C LYS A 65 8.50 -4.74 -17.86
N GLY A 66 7.74 -3.67 -18.09
CA GLY A 66 6.74 -3.60 -19.16
C GLY A 66 5.33 -4.12 -18.83
N THR A 67 4.47 -3.23 -18.37
CA THR A 67 3.01 -3.27 -18.61
C THR A 67 2.52 -1.86 -18.92
N PRO A 68 1.47 -1.68 -19.73
CA PRO A 68 1.10 -0.40 -20.34
C PRO A 68 0.70 0.71 -19.33
N MET A 69 0.45 0.38 -18.06
CA MET A 69 0.22 1.38 -17.00
C MET A 69 1.45 2.21 -16.63
N LYS A 70 2.68 1.75 -16.91
CA LYS A 70 3.89 2.58 -16.71
C LYS A 70 3.98 3.74 -17.70
N GLN A 71 3.27 3.69 -18.84
CA GLN A 71 3.36 4.73 -19.87
C GLN A 71 2.57 6.00 -19.52
N LEU A 72 1.59 5.92 -18.62
CA LEU A 72 0.78 7.08 -18.20
C LEU A 72 1.29 7.79 -16.95
N LEU A 73 2.12 7.16 -16.11
CA LEU A 73 2.58 7.74 -14.84
C LEU A 73 4.08 8.13 -14.83
N SER A 74 4.84 7.79 -15.88
CA SER A 74 6.26 8.14 -16.00
C SER A 74 6.52 9.52 -16.62
N ARG A 75 5.47 10.22 -17.08
CA ARG A 75 5.58 11.54 -17.69
C ARG A 75 4.79 12.54 -16.88
N THR A 76 5.39 13.03 -15.80
CA THR A 76 5.41 14.45 -15.38
C THR A 76 5.86 14.52 -13.91
N ARG A 77 7.16 14.29 -13.70
CA ARG A 77 7.85 14.72 -12.48
C ARG A 77 9.04 15.56 -12.90
N ARG A 78 8.79 16.77 -13.42
CA ARG A 78 9.84 17.76 -13.70
C ARG A 78 9.68 18.94 -12.75
N LYS A 79 10.55 18.98 -11.73
CA LYS A 79 11.34 20.15 -11.27
C LYS A 79 12.18 19.80 -10.04
N LEU A 80 13.06 18.82 -10.19
CA LEU A 80 14.42 18.81 -9.63
C LEU A 80 15.26 18.24 -10.79
N GLY A 81 16.30 18.96 -11.22
CA GLY A 81 16.96 18.73 -12.51
C GLY A 81 17.34 17.26 -12.76
N ASP A 82 17.08 16.79 -13.98
CA ASP A 82 17.70 15.68 -14.75
C ASP A 82 18.25 14.42 -14.07
N LEU A 83 17.87 14.13 -12.82
CA LEU A 83 18.40 13.01 -12.06
C LEU A 83 17.62 11.73 -12.35
N GLN A 84 18.38 10.63 -12.44
CA GLN A 84 17.86 9.28 -12.43
C GLN A 84 16.85 9.08 -11.29
N PRO A 85 15.86 8.18 -11.46
CA PRO A 85 14.90 7.88 -10.40
C PRO A 85 15.59 7.56 -9.07
N LEU A 86 15.25 8.32 -8.02
CA LEU A 86 15.92 8.24 -6.72
C LEU A 86 15.53 6.96 -5.98
N LYS A 87 16.42 5.97 -5.93
CA LYS A 87 16.19 4.70 -5.24
C LYS A 87 16.45 4.80 -3.75
N LEU A 88 15.59 4.17 -2.95
CA LEU A 88 15.83 4.02 -1.51
C LEU A 88 16.88 2.93 -1.27
N THR A 89 18.15 3.33 -1.22
CA THR A 89 19.29 2.44 -0.92
C THR A 89 19.54 2.33 0.59
N PRO A 90 20.29 1.30 1.07
CA PRO A 90 20.72 1.22 2.46
C PRO A 90 21.49 2.44 2.95
N THR A 91 22.38 2.96 2.11
CA THR A 91 23.15 4.17 2.40
C THR A 91 22.23 5.38 2.57
N LEU A 92 21.26 5.58 1.65
CA LEU A 92 20.31 6.67 1.76
C LEU A 92 19.43 6.54 3.00
N LEU A 93 18.96 5.32 3.33
CA LEU A 93 18.19 5.08 4.55
C LEU A 93 18.96 5.52 5.80
N ASN A 94 20.23 5.11 5.90
CA ASN A 94 21.07 5.48 7.05
C ASN A 94 21.27 6.99 7.16
N ARG A 95 21.49 7.68 6.03
CA ARG A 95 21.62 9.13 5.97
C ARG A 95 20.34 9.85 6.40
N LEU A 96 19.17 9.37 5.96
CA LEU A 96 17.87 9.91 6.37
C LEU A 96 17.59 9.67 7.86
N ASN A 97 17.97 8.49 8.37
CA ASN A 97 17.90 8.19 9.80
C ASN A 97 18.79 9.11 10.63
N TYR A 98 19.97 9.46 10.13
CA TYR A 98 20.86 10.42 10.78
C TYR A 98 20.28 11.83 10.75
N LEU A 99 19.79 12.30 9.60
CA LEU A 99 19.10 13.60 9.48
C LEU A 99 17.92 13.72 10.46
N MET A 100 17.12 12.65 10.60
CA MET A 100 16.04 12.62 11.58
C MET A 100 16.56 12.69 13.02
N ALA A 101 17.71 12.08 13.34
CA ALA A 101 18.33 12.19 14.66
C ALA A 101 18.80 13.63 14.93
N VAL A 102 19.49 14.24 13.97
CA VAL A 102 19.92 15.65 14.04
C VAL A 102 18.73 16.59 14.27
N LEU A 103 17.61 16.38 13.56
CA LEU A 103 16.37 17.14 13.79
C LEU A 103 15.85 16.96 15.23
N GLU A 104 15.88 15.75 15.77
CA GLU A 104 15.46 15.46 17.14
C GLU A 104 16.36 16.18 18.16
N ASP A 105 17.67 16.06 17.98
CA ASP A 105 18.69 16.61 18.88
C ASP A 105 18.73 18.15 18.85
N ALA A 106 18.50 18.75 17.68
CA ALA A 106 18.36 20.20 17.52
C ALA A 106 17.03 20.75 18.09
N GLY A 107 16.18 19.91 18.70
CA GLY A 107 14.94 20.34 19.30
C GLY A 107 13.85 20.73 18.29
N ALA A 108 13.88 20.18 17.07
CA ALA A 108 12.93 20.54 16.00
C ALA A 108 11.46 20.34 16.40
N HIS A 109 11.18 19.40 17.32
CA HIS A 109 9.84 19.16 17.86
C HIS A 109 9.27 20.34 18.66
N PHE A 110 10.09 21.30 19.09
CA PHE A 110 9.63 22.53 19.74
C PHE A 110 9.49 23.72 18.79
N VAL A 111 9.98 23.61 17.55
CA VAL A 111 10.03 24.71 16.59
C VAL A 111 8.64 24.95 15.99
N GLU A 112 8.17 26.19 16.06
CA GLU A 112 6.84 26.57 15.58
C GLU A 112 6.69 26.36 14.06
N GLY A 113 5.67 25.60 13.67
CA GLY A 113 5.39 25.29 12.28
C GLY A 113 6.43 24.37 11.63
N ILE A 114 7.17 23.56 12.41
CA ILE A 114 8.09 22.55 11.87
C ILE A 114 7.40 21.68 10.82
N PHE A 115 8.09 21.33 9.73
CA PHE A 115 7.56 20.73 8.50
C PHE A 115 6.54 21.56 7.70
N ARG A 116 5.85 22.55 8.26
CA ARG A 116 4.92 23.42 7.51
C ARG A 116 5.60 24.66 6.94
N LYS A 117 6.32 25.40 7.78
CA LYS A 117 7.07 26.60 7.38
C LYS A 117 8.28 26.18 6.54
N THR A 118 8.54 26.93 5.48
CA THR A 118 9.67 26.73 4.56
C THR A 118 10.84 27.59 5.02
N GLY A 119 12.02 26.99 5.18
CA GLY A 119 13.27 27.72 5.45
C GLY A 119 13.88 28.31 4.17
N ASN A 120 15.18 28.61 4.18
CA ASN A 120 15.85 29.05 2.95
C ASN A 120 15.89 27.91 1.93
N LEU A 121 15.22 28.08 0.79
CA LEU A 121 15.12 27.07 -0.25
C LEU A 121 16.48 26.67 -0.85
N THR A 122 17.43 27.59 -0.91
CA THR A 122 18.79 27.30 -1.39
C THR A 122 19.53 26.40 -0.42
N GLN A 123 19.44 26.68 0.89
CA GLN A 123 20.07 25.86 1.93
C GLN A 123 19.39 24.49 2.05
N GLN A 124 18.06 24.45 1.99
CA GLN A 124 17.30 23.20 1.94
C GLN A 124 17.75 22.30 0.78
N ARG A 125 17.94 22.88 -0.41
CA ARG A 125 18.46 22.14 -1.58
C ARG A 125 19.89 21.68 -1.36
N ALA A 126 20.76 22.55 -0.82
CA ALA A 126 22.14 22.18 -0.51
C ALA A 126 22.23 20.96 0.42
N VAL A 127 21.41 20.90 1.47
CA VAL A 127 21.33 19.72 2.36
C VAL A 127 20.83 18.49 1.60
N ALA A 128 19.79 18.63 0.78
CA ALA A 128 19.23 17.53 0.01
C ALA A 128 20.25 16.96 -0.99
N ASP A 129 20.93 17.82 -1.74
CA ASP A 129 21.94 17.45 -2.73
C ASP A 129 23.16 16.82 -2.05
N ALA A 130 23.62 17.38 -0.94
CA ALA A 130 24.72 16.83 -0.15
C ALA A 130 24.43 15.38 0.29
N LEU A 131 23.23 15.11 0.80
CA LEU A 131 22.80 13.76 1.22
C LEU A 131 22.82 12.72 0.09
N LEU A 132 22.76 13.16 -1.17
CA LEU A 132 22.77 12.31 -2.35
C LEU A 132 24.18 12.06 -2.91
N LEU A 133 25.20 12.80 -2.49
CA LEU A 133 26.59 12.59 -2.91
C LEU A 133 27.13 11.24 -2.44
N SER A 134 27.95 10.58 -3.24
CA SER A 134 28.50 9.26 -2.91
C SER A 134 29.42 9.29 -1.69
N ASP A 135 30.23 10.34 -1.57
CA ASP A 135 31.23 10.59 -0.52
C ASP A 135 30.67 11.31 0.73
N PHE A 136 29.37 11.59 0.77
CA PHE A 136 28.74 12.26 1.91
C PHE A 136 28.95 11.51 3.23
N ASN A 137 29.48 12.23 4.23
CA ASN A 137 29.68 11.74 5.58
C ASN A 137 28.82 12.51 6.60
N CYS A 138 27.95 11.78 7.29
CA CYS A 138 27.04 12.34 8.28
C CYS A 138 27.75 12.95 9.50
N THR A 139 28.94 12.47 9.87
CA THR A 139 29.61 12.91 11.11
C THR A 139 30.39 14.21 10.94
N THR A 140 30.80 14.54 9.71
CA THR A 140 31.59 15.74 9.40
C THR A 140 30.76 16.86 8.78
N PHE A 141 29.54 16.58 8.33
CA PHE A 141 28.67 17.58 7.72
C PHE A 141 28.25 18.65 8.77
N PRO A 142 28.31 19.95 8.45
CA PRO A 142 28.06 21.03 9.41
C PRO A 142 26.55 21.25 9.63
N TRP A 143 25.88 20.28 10.26
CA TRP A 143 24.43 20.32 10.50
C TRP A 143 23.93 21.57 11.23
N HIS A 144 24.77 22.15 12.09
CA HIS A 144 24.44 23.31 12.92
C HIS A 144 24.33 24.62 12.13
N GLU A 145 24.83 24.67 10.89
CA GLU A 145 24.69 25.83 10.01
C GLU A 145 23.28 25.93 9.40
N TYR A 146 22.47 24.87 9.53
CA TYR A 146 21.14 24.78 8.95
C TYR A 146 20.06 24.87 10.02
N SER A 147 19.01 25.62 9.72
CA SER A 147 17.81 25.69 10.55
C SER A 147 17.01 24.39 10.50
N ALA A 148 16.21 24.14 11.55
CA ALA A 148 15.29 23.00 11.59
C ALA A 148 14.32 22.98 10.40
N HIS A 149 13.94 24.15 9.85
CA HIS A 149 13.06 24.24 8.68
C HIS A 149 13.74 23.78 7.38
N GLU A 150 15.03 24.09 7.21
CA GLU A 150 15.81 23.62 6.05
C GLU A 150 16.02 22.12 6.11
N LEU A 151 16.43 21.59 7.27
CA LEU A 151 16.62 20.17 7.50
C LEU A 151 15.30 19.38 7.29
N ALA A 152 14.20 19.87 7.85
CA ALA A 152 12.87 19.28 7.67
C ALA A 152 12.39 19.35 6.21
N GLY A 153 12.67 20.47 5.53
CA GLY A 153 12.40 20.64 4.12
C GLY A 153 13.17 19.65 3.24
N ALA A 154 14.46 19.44 3.54
CA ALA A 154 15.32 18.50 2.82
C ALA A 154 14.83 17.06 2.99
N LEU A 155 14.49 16.67 4.22
CA LEU A 155 13.90 15.36 4.53
C LEU A 155 12.63 15.11 3.72
N LYS A 156 11.66 16.03 3.76
CA LYS A 156 10.41 15.92 2.98
C LYS A 156 10.70 15.81 1.48
N SER A 157 11.61 16.66 0.98
CA SER A 157 11.94 16.70 -0.44
C SER A 157 12.54 15.37 -0.91
N ILE A 158 13.52 14.81 -0.19
CA ILE A 158 14.12 13.52 -0.56
C ILE A 158 13.05 12.42 -0.58
N ILE A 159 12.23 12.32 0.47
CA ILE A 159 11.19 11.28 0.56
C ILE A 159 10.17 11.44 -0.58
N SER A 160 9.74 12.68 -0.88
CA SER A 160 8.78 12.92 -1.96
C SER A 160 9.35 12.58 -3.32
N HIS A 161 10.67 12.64 -3.52
CA HIS A 161 11.32 12.40 -4.82
C HIS A 161 11.75 10.95 -5.05
N LEU A 162 11.56 10.05 -4.08
CA LEU A 162 11.83 8.62 -4.27
C LEU A 162 11.12 8.08 -5.52
N GLU A 163 11.80 7.18 -6.26
CA GLU A 163 11.27 6.47 -7.43
C GLU A 163 9.97 5.74 -7.10
N GLN A 164 10.01 4.98 -6.01
CA GLN A 164 8.85 4.36 -5.38
C GLN A 164 8.47 5.20 -4.16
N PRO A 165 7.23 5.68 -4.05
CA PRO A 165 6.81 6.41 -2.85
C PRO A 165 6.94 5.53 -1.61
N LEU A 166 6.96 6.15 -0.44
CA LEU A 166 7.20 5.42 0.81
C LEU A 166 6.14 4.33 1.06
N LEU A 167 4.89 4.57 0.65
CA LEU A 167 3.79 3.59 0.70
C LEU A 167 3.74 2.65 -0.51
N THR A 168 4.66 2.77 -1.47
CA THR A 168 4.74 2.05 -2.75
C THR A 168 3.54 2.26 -3.68
N ASN A 169 3.79 2.37 -4.99
CA ASN A 169 2.71 2.63 -5.95
C ASN A 169 1.65 1.52 -5.95
N GLY A 170 2.07 0.25 -5.80
CA GLY A 170 1.16 -0.90 -5.82
C GLY A 170 0.20 -0.96 -4.62
N LEU A 171 0.60 -0.43 -3.45
CA LEU A 171 -0.23 -0.49 -2.24
C LEU A 171 -1.07 0.78 -2.00
N ILE A 172 -0.70 1.92 -2.59
CA ILE A 172 -1.41 3.20 -2.43
C ILE A 172 -2.93 3.10 -2.66
N PRO A 173 -3.45 2.43 -3.70
CA PRO A 173 -4.90 2.31 -3.91
C PRO A 173 -5.63 1.67 -2.72
N PHE A 174 -5.01 0.68 -2.08
CA PHE A 174 -5.57 -0.01 -0.92
C PHE A 174 -5.46 0.81 0.36
N TYR A 175 -4.39 1.61 0.50
CA TYR A 175 -4.33 2.62 1.56
C TYR A 175 -5.45 3.66 1.43
N LEU A 176 -5.72 4.15 0.21
CA LEU A 176 -6.83 5.07 -0.04
C LEU A 176 -8.19 4.41 0.17
N GLN A 177 -8.35 3.14 -0.20
CA GLN A 177 -9.56 2.37 0.08
C GLN A 177 -9.80 2.20 1.58
N ALA A 178 -8.75 1.83 2.33
CA ALA A 178 -8.79 1.80 3.80
C ALA A 178 -9.14 3.19 4.33
N ALA A 179 -8.69 4.26 3.68
CA ALA A 179 -8.99 5.62 4.08
C ALA A 179 -10.45 6.01 3.91
N ARG A 180 -11.09 5.57 2.83
CA ARG A 180 -12.51 5.82 2.56
C ARG A 180 -13.44 5.12 3.54
N LEU A 181 -12.96 4.08 4.23
CA LEU A 181 -13.71 3.49 5.34
C LEU A 181 -13.88 4.49 6.50
N TRP A 182 -13.02 5.52 6.64
CA TRP A 182 -13.25 6.63 7.56
C TRP A 182 -14.46 7.41 7.05
N ASN A 183 -15.65 7.04 7.53
CA ASN A 183 -16.86 7.78 7.21
C ASN A 183 -16.66 9.26 7.59
N ARG A 184 -16.61 10.13 6.57
CA ARG A 184 -16.38 11.58 6.70
C ARG A 184 -17.35 12.26 7.65
N ASN A 185 -18.52 11.67 7.86
CA ASN A 185 -19.59 12.21 8.71
C ASN A 185 -19.64 11.59 10.11
N SER A 186 -18.67 10.74 10.46
CA SER A 186 -18.68 9.93 11.69
C SER A 186 -17.90 10.57 12.85
N LEU A 187 -17.24 11.70 12.64
CA LEU A 187 -16.43 12.36 13.70
C LEU A 187 -17.17 13.48 14.43
N VAL A 188 -18.37 13.86 13.97
CA VAL A 188 -19.25 14.72 14.77
C VAL A 188 -19.91 13.82 15.80
N VAL A 189 -19.33 13.76 16.99
CA VAL A 189 -20.04 13.25 18.17
C VAL A 189 -21.14 14.28 18.45
N LYS A 190 -22.38 13.95 18.09
CA LYS A 190 -23.53 14.66 18.65
C LYS A 190 -23.82 14.02 20.01
N ASP A 191 -24.13 14.84 21.01
CA ASP A 191 -24.38 14.34 22.37
C ASP A 191 -25.59 13.37 22.44
N ASP A 192 -26.41 13.31 21.38
CA ASP A 192 -27.54 12.37 21.21
C ASP A 192 -27.23 11.20 20.23
N GLU A 193 -26.02 10.65 20.23
CA GLU A 193 -25.71 9.51 19.36
C GLU A 193 -26.29 8.19 19.86
N SER A 194 -27.15 7.57 19.04
CA SER A 194 -27.68 6.24 19.32
C SER A 194 -26.56 5.20 19.49
N PRO A 195 -26.73 4.21 20.38
CA PRO A 195 -25.71 3.18 20.66
C PRO A 195 -25.31 2.37 19.41
N ASN A 196 -26.23 2.19 18.46
CA ASN A 196 -25.96 1.51 17.20
C ASN A 196 -24.99 2.28 16.29
N VAL A 197 -25.06 3.61 16.31
CA VAL A 197 -24.14 4.46 15.53
C VAL A 197 -22.74 4.35 16.11
N ALA A 198 -22.57 4.51 17.43
CA ALA A 198 -21.28 4.40 18.10
C ALA A 198 -20.59 3.04 17.86
N LEU A 199 -21.37 1.95 17.90
CA LEU A 199 -20.90 0.60 17.59
C LEU A 199 -20.40 0.48 16.14
N MET A 200 -21.14 1.04 15.16
CA MET A 200 -20.71 1.06 13.76
C MET A 200 -19.43 1.88 13.56
N LYS A 201 -19.27 3.01 14.28
CA LYS A 201 -18.03 3.80 14.25
C LYS A 201 -16.84 2.99 14.76
N ARG A 202 -17.00 2.30 15.90
CA ARG A 202 -15.95 1.43 16.46
C ARG A 202 -15.60 0.30 15.50
N TYR A 203 -16.59 -0.33 14.89
CA TYR A 203 -16.39 -1.40 13.91
C TYR A 203 -15.60 -0.93 12.69
N THR A 204 -16.04 0.16 12.06
CA THR A 204 -15.37 0.74 10.89
C THR A 204 -13.94 1.18 11.22
N TYR A 205 -13.74 1.81 12.38
CA TYR A 205 -12.41 2.14 12.90
C TYR A 205 -11.50 0.91 13.05
N SER A 206 -12.03 -0.15 13.66
CA SER A 206 -11.27 -1.38 13.88
C SER A 206 -10.88 -2.05 12.56
N LYS A 207 -11.81 -2.06 11.58
CA LYS A 207 -11.58 -2.56 10.22
C LYS A 207 -10.45 -1.77 9.51
N GLN A 208 -10.45 -0.44 9.64
CA GLN A 208 -9.41 0.43 9.07
C GLN A 208 -8.03 0.16 9.67
N VAL A 209 -7.92 0.17 11.01
CA VAL A 209 -6.64 -0.03 11.69
C VAL A 209 -6.06 -1.40 11.32
N ASN A 210 -6.91 -2.43 11.27
CA ASN A 210 -6.50 -3.76 10.83
C ASN A 210 -6.01 -3.76 9.37
N ALA A 211 -6.72 -3.09 8.46
CA ALA A 211 -6.30 -2.97 7.07
C ALA A 211 -4.92 -2.30 6.93
N LEU A 212 -4.72 -1.18 7.62
CA LEU A 212 -3.46 -0.43 7.56
C LEU A 212 -2.29 -1.22 8.14
N ARG A 213 -2.51 -1.95 9.25
CA ARG A 213 -1.50 -2.86 9.81
C ARG A 213 -1.08 -3.89 8.77
N ILE A 214 -2.04 -4.57 8.13
CA ILE A 214 -1.75 -5.55 7.09
C ILE A 214 -1.00 -4.92 5.90
N LEU A 215 -1.42 -3.74 5.46
CA LEU A 215 -0.73 -3.00 4.38
C LEU A 215 0.71 -2.63 4.74
N ILE A 216 0.99 -2.28 6.00
CA ILE A 216 2.37 -2.04 6.47
C ILE A 216 3.21 -3.31 6.44
N LEU A 217 2.63 -4.48 6.71
CA LEU A 217 3.34 -5.76 6.66
C LEU A 217 3.71 -6.17 5.23
N LEU A 218 2.99 -5.67 4.24
CA LEU A 218 3.25 -5.89 2.81
C LEU A 218 4.32 -4.92 2.24
N LEU A 219 4.70 -3.87 2.97
CA LEU A 219 5.74 -2.94 2.53
C LEU A 219 7.13 -3.61 2.45
N PRO A 220 7.98 -3.23 1.49
CA PRO A 220 9.39 -3.58 1.51
C PRO A 220 10.05 -3.15 2.83
N GLN A 221 10.95 -3.98 3.36
CA GLN A 221 11.53 -3.77 4.69
C GLN A 221 12.17 -2.38 4.87
N MET A 222 12.85 -1.87 3.84
CA MET A 222 13.47 -0.54 3.85
C MET A 222 12.43 0.59 3.94
N HIS A 223 11.34 0.47 3.19
CA HIS A 223 10.23 1.42 3.21
C HIS A 223 9.54 1.41 4.57
N LYS A 224 9.24 0.22 5.11
CA LYS A 224 8.66 0.04 6.44
C LYS A 224 9.55 0.67 7.53
N SER A 225 10.86 0.45 7.47
CA SER A 225 11.82 0.97 8.45
C SER A 225 11.90 2.51 8.42
N LEU A 226 11.97 3.10 7.22
CA LEU A 226 11.97 4.55 7.05
C LEU A 226 10.64 5.17 7.53
N LEU A 227 9.50 4.56 7.17
CA LEU A 227 8.18 5.00 7.61
C LEU A 227 8.04 4.97 9.13
N GLN A 228 8.53 3.90 9.78
CA GLN A 228 8.51 3.77 11.23
C GLN A 228 9.35 4.86 11.91
N ARG A 229 10.55 5.16 11.39
CA ARG A 229 11.38 6.24 11.94
C ARG A 229 10.74 7.61 11.72
N LEU A 230 10.18 7.86 10.53
CA LEU A 230 9.48 9.09 10.21
C LEU A 230 8.30 9.31 11.17
N PHE A 231 7.45 8.30 11.37
CA PHE A 231 6.29 8.43 12.27
C PHE A 231 6.69 8.58 13.73
N ALA A 232 7.79 7.98 14.17
CA ALA A 232 8.32 8.24 15.50
C ALA A 232 8.71 9.72 15.68
N LEU A 233 9.37 10.34 14.68
CA LEU A 233 9.69 11.76 14.69
C LEU A 233 8.41 12.62 14.67
N LEU A 234 7.47 12.33 13.77
CA LEU A 234 6.21 13.09 13.67
C LEU A 234 5.36 13.00 14.94
N HIS A 235 5.37 11.86 15.63
CA HIS A 235 4.67 11.73 16.91
C HIS A 235 5.29 12.57 18.03
N ARG A 236 6.61 12.75 18.05
CA ARG A 236 7.26 13.70 18.96
C ARG A 236 6.83 15.13 18.67
N VAL A 237 6.68 15.48 17.39
CA VAL A 237 6.13 16.78 16.97
C VAL A 237 4.68 16.94 17.45
N THR A 238 3.80 15.98 17.20
CA THR A 238 2.38 16.11 17.64
C THR A 238 2.23 16.16 19.16
N SER A 239 3.14 15.51 19.91
CA SER A 239 3.18 15.59 21.38
C SER A 239 3.47 17.00 21.91
N GLN A 240 4.01 17.89 21.07
CA GLN A 240 4.36 19.28 21.42
C GLN A 240 3.48 20.31 20.70
N VAL A 241 2.27 19.91 20.28
CA VAL A 241 1.32 20.74 19.52
C VAL A 241 1.05 22.11 20.16
N ALA A 242 1.04 22.19 21.50
CA ALA A 242 0.84 23.44 22.23
C ALA A 242 1.92 24.50 21.93
N ARG A 243 3.17 24.05 21.69
CA ARG A 243 4.31 24.93 21.41
C ARG A 243 4.56 25.07 19.91
N ASN A 244 4.60 23.96 19.17
CA ASN A 244 4.96 23.99 17.75
C ASN A 244 3.78 24.25 16.80
N ARG A 245 2.52 24.22 17.29
CA ARG A 245 1.29 24.43 16.52
C ARG A 245 1.04 23.42 15.39
N MET A 246 1.69 22.27 15.42
CA MET A 246 1.57 21.21 14.40
C MET A 246 0.71 20.06 14.91
N SER A 247 -0.60 20.13 14.62
CA SER A 247 -1.54 19.03 14.91
C SER A 247 -1.34 17.85 13.95
N PRO A 248 -1.86 16.64 14.26
CA PRO A 248 -1.83 15.52 13.33
C PRO A 248 -2.45 15.86 11.98
N LEU A 249 -3.56 16.61 11.95
CA LEU A 249 -4.18 17.09 10.71
C LEU A 249 -3.26 18.02 9.93
N ALA A 250 -2.61 18.98 10.60
CA ALA A 250 -1.67 19.90 9.94
C ALA A 250 -0.49 19.14 9.32
N LEU A 251 0.03 18.13 10.02
CA LEU A 251 1.06 17.25 9.46
C LEU A 251 0.52 16.35 8.35
N GLY A 252 -0.72 15.87 8.45
CA GLY A 252 -1.39 15.10 7.40
C GLY A 252 -1.54 15.91 6.11
N THR A 253 -1.85 17.22 6.20
CA THR A 253 -1.86 18.13 5.04
C THR A 253 -0.47 18.28 4.41
N VAL A 254 0.58 18.33 5.23
CA VAL A 254 1.97 18.45 4.76
C VAL A 254 2.50 17.14 4.16
N PHE A 255 2.19 16.00 4.77
CA PHE A 255 2.73 14.69 4.40
C PHE A 255 1.83 13.90 3.45
N GLY A 256 0.56 14.28 3.26
CA GLY A 256 -0.32 13.67 2.26
C GLY A 256 0.32 13.63 0.86
N PRO A 257 0.81 14.76 0.32
CA PRO A 257 1.53 14.79 -0.96
C PRO A 257 2.85 14.01 -0.96
N VAL A 258 3.48 13.83 0.20
CA VAL A 258 4.75 13.10 0.35
C VAL A 258 4.52 11.59 0.34
N LEU A 259 3.45 11.12 0.99
CA LEU A 259 3.12 9.70 1.12
C LEU A 259 2.32 9.17 -0.08
N VAL A 260 1.47 10.00 -0.68
CA VAL A 260 0.56 9.64 -1.78
C VAL A 260 0.72 10.61 -2.96
N PRO A 261 1.90 10.68 -3.59
CA PRO A 261 2.18 11.68 -4.62
C PRO A 261 1.32 11.54 -5.89
N SER A 262 0.79 10.34 -6.18
CA SER A 262 -0.06 10.08 -7.36
C SER A 262 -1.30 10.97 -7.39
N VAL A 263 -1.97 11.13 -6.24
CA VAL A 263 -3.18 11.95 -6.08
C VAL A 263 -2.92 13.44 -6.37
N PHE A 264 -1.68 13.90 -6.20
CA PHE A 264 -1.30 15.32 -6.35
C PHE A 264 -0.56 15.61 -7.66
N SER A 265 -0.19 14.60 -8.43
CA SER A 265 0.58 14.76 -9.67
C SER A 265 -0.31 14.94 -10.92
N GLU A 266 -1.60 14.57 -10.84
CA GLU A 266 -2.54 14.54 -11.98
C GLU A 266 -3.17 15.90 -12.33
N THR A 267 -2.60 17.02 -11.87
CA THR A 267 -3.22 18.36 -11.96
C THR A 267 -3.30 18.99 -13.36
N PHE A 268 -3.15 18.24 -14.47
CA PHE A 268 -3.17 18.86 -15.82
C PHE A 268 -3.93 18.16 -16.94
N THR A 269 -4.58 17.00 -16.74
CA THR A 269 -5.45 16.42 -17.80
C THR A 269 -6.92 16.71 -17.51
N VAL A 270 -7.36 17.87 -17.97
CA VAL A 270 -8.76 18.32 -18.04
C VAL A 270 -9.52 17.40 -18.99
N VAL A 271 -10.20 16.35 -18.50
CA VAL A 271 -11.37 15.79 -19.23
C VAL A 271 -12.47 15.28 -18.29
N ASP A 272 -12.21 14.77 -17.08
CA ASP A 272 -13.31 14.26 -16.23
C ASP A 272 -13.14 14.58 -14.73
N GLY A 273 -14.04 15.41 -14.19
CA GLY A 273 -14.41 15.38 -12.77
C GLY A 273 -13.57 16.19 -11.77
N PHE A 274 -13.71 17.51 -11.75
CA PHE A 274 -13.21 18.38 -10.67
C PHE A 274 -13.73 17.99 -9.26
N GLN A 275 -14.85 17.28 -9.16
CA GLN A 275 -15.41 16.88 -7.85
C GLN A 275 -14.69 15.67 -7.21
N ASN A 276 -14.18 14.73 -8.01
CA ASN A 276 -13.52 13.52 -7.49
C ASN A 276 -12.09 13.78 -7.01
N GLN A 277 -11.39 14.74 -7.61
CA GLN A 277 -10.01 15.10 -7.23
C GLN A 277 -9.94 15.68 -5.81
N ASN A 278 -10.90 16.55 -5.46
CA ASN A 278 -10.98 17.11 -4.12
C ASN A 278 -11.27 16.03 -3.07
N SER A 279 -12.05 14.99 -3.40
CA SER A 279 -12.23 13.86 -2.49
C SER A 279 -10.94 13.07 -2.30
N ASP A 280 -10.19 12.77 -3.36
CA ASP A 280 -8.98 11.95 -3.24
C ASP A 280 -7.86 12.66 -2.48
N ILE A 281 -7.71 13.97 -2.68
CA ILE A 281 -6.79 14.80 -1.89
C ILE A 281 -7.14 14.73 -0.40
N GLN A 282 -8.42 14.87 -0.07
CA GLN A 282 -8.88 14.78 1.33
C GLN A 282 -8.71 13.37 1.89
N ASP A 283 -8.88 12.32 1.09
CA ASP A 283 -8.62 10.93 1.51
C ASP A 283 -7.13 10.72 1.79
N ALA A 284 -6.23 11.25 0.96
CA ALA A 284 -4.78 11.20 1.18
C ALA A 284 -4.35 11.96 2.45
N ILE A 285 -4.93 13.13 2.70
CA ILE A 285 -4.70 13.91 3.93
C ILE A 285 -5.23 13.16 5.15
N THR A 286 -6.42 12.58 5.06
CA THR A 286 -7.04 11.80 6.15
C THR A 286 -6.19 10.57 6.46
N LEU A 287 -5.75 9.85 5.44
CA LEU A 287 -4.82 8.72 5.55
C LEU A 287 -3.54 9.12 6.29
N ALA A 288 -2.85 10.16 5.82
CA ALA A 288 -1.61 10.63 6.43
C ALA A 288 -1.84 11.03 7.90
N THR A 289 -2.91 11.77 8.18
CA THR A 289 -3.30 12.19 9.55
C THR A 289 -3.45 10.98 10.47
N ARG A 290 -4.21 9.97 10.04
CA ARG A 290 -4.53 8.80 10.84
C ARG A 290 -3.33 7.89 11.06
N MET A 291 -2.50 7.72 10.04
CA MET A 291 -1.26 6.96 10.18
C MET A 291 -0.30 7.63 11.18
N ILE A 292 -0.23 8.96 11.20
CA ILE A 292 0.55 9.73 12.20
C ILE A 292 -0.02 9.59 13.61
N GLU A 293 -1.34 9.59 13.77
CA GLU A 293 -2.01 9.38 15.06
C GLU A 293 -1.75 7.97 15.61
N LEU A 294 -1.89 6.94 14.76
CA LEU A 294 -1.67 5.54 15.13
C LEU A 294 -0.19 5.26 15.44
N ASN A 295 0.73 5.87 14.69
CA ASN A 295 2.19 5.76 14.89
C ASN A 295 2.65 4.32 15.17
N LYS A 296 3.11 4.02 16.40
CA LYS A 296 3.68 2.72 16.78
C LYS A 296 2.66 1.58 16.72
N GLU A 297 1.38 1.88 16.95
CA GLU A 297 0.28 0.91 16.91
C GLU A 297 0.10 0.30 15.51
N LEU A 298 0.53 1.02 14.48
CA LEU A 298 0.41 0.61 13.08
C LEU A 298 1.40 -0.50 12.69
N PHE A 299 2.48 -0.66 13.47
CA PHE A 299 3.54 -1.64 13.20
C PHE A 299 3.36 -2.94 14.00
N LEU A 300 2.28 -3.05 14.78
CA LEU A 300 1.91 -4.27 15.47
C LEU A 300 1.25 -5.28 14.52
N LEU A 301 1.40 -6.55 14.83
CA LEU A 301 0.86 -7.66 14.06
C LEU A 301 -0.54 -8.03 14.60
N PRO A 302 -1.61 -8.00 13.78
CA PRO A 302 -2.95 -8.40 14.22
C PRO A 302 -2.97 -9.85 14.72
N THR A 303 -3.61 -10.11 15.85
CA THR A 303 -3.66 -11.47 16.44
C THR A 303 -4.35 -12.49 15.53
N ARG A 304 -5.36 -12.04 14.79
CA ARG A 304 -6.01 -12.86 13.76
C ARG A 304 -5.04 -13.31 12.67
N LEU A 305 -4.15 -12.44 12.21
CA LEU A 305 -3.11 -12.81 11.26
C LEU A 305 -2.14 -13.84 11.83
N ILE A 306 -1.77 -13.70 13.10
CA ILE A 306 -0.93 -14.68 13.80
C ILE A 306 -1.60 -16.05 13.81
N ASN A 307 -2.90 -16.10 14.17
CA ASN A 307 -3.65 -17.34 14.23
C ASN A 307 -3.78 -17.98 12.83
N ASP A 308 -4.09 -17.20 11.81
CA ASP A 308 -4.18 -17.69 10.43
C ASP A 308 -2.83 -18.23 9.93
N ILE A 309 -1.72 -17.57 10.27
CA ILE A 309 -0.37 -18.06 9.93
C ILE A 309 -0.08 -19.39 10.62
N ARG A 310 -0.38 -19.49 11.92
CA ARG A 310 -0.17 -20.72 12.70
C ARG A 310 -1.01 -21.87 12.16
N ASP A 311 -2.29 -21.63 11.87
CA ASP A 311 -3.20 -22.62 11.31
C ASP A 311 -2.74 -23.09 9.91
N ASN A 312 -2.20 -22.19 9.10
CA ASN A 312 -1.65 -22.52 7.79
C ASN A 312 -0.25 -23.17 7.84
N ASN A 313 0.43 -23.12 8.99
CA ASN A 313 1.73 -23.74 9.20
C ASN A 313 1.61 -25.15 9.82
N LEU A 314 0.46 -25.50 10.41
CA LEU A 314 0.22 -26.85 10.92
C LEU A 314 0.18 -27.88 9.78
N PRO A 315 0.81 -29.06 9.96
CA PRO A 315 0.75 -30.13 8.98
C PRO A 315 -0.71 -30.56 8.76
N LYS A 316 -1.07 -30.77 7.49
CA LYS A 316 -2.40 -31.24 7.09
C LYS A 316 -2.70 -32.56 7.81
N THR A 317 -3.52 -32.54 8.86
CA THR A 317 -4.20 -33.76 9.28
C THR A 317 -5.20 -34.09 8.17
N PRO A 318 -5.12 -35.23 7.49
CA PRO A 318 -6.13 -35.59 6.50
C PRO A 318 -7.47 -35.67 7.23
N THR A 319 -8.36 -34.73 6.96
CA THR A 319 -9.74 -34.78 7.44
C THR A 319 -10.36 -36.04 6.86
N ARG A 320 -10.51 -37.07 7.71
CA ARG A 320 -11.32 -38.26 7.43
C ARG A 320 -12.77 -37.83 7.21
N HIS A 321 -13.13 -37.34 6.03
CA HIS A 321 -14.50 -37.32 5.48
C HIS A 321 -14.47 -36.84 4.02
N SER A 322 -13.96 -37.68 3.13
CA SER A 322 -14.40 -37.69 1.73
C SER A 322 -14.66 -39.14 1.34
N LYS A 323 -15.86 -39.64 1.65
CA LYS A 323 -16.37 -40.80 0.93
C LYS A 323 -16.44 -40.40 -0.55
N PRO A 324 -15.98 -41.24 -1.49
CA PRO A 324 -16.06 -40.93 -2.91
C PRO A 324 -17.52 -40.65 -3.27
N ARG A 325 -17.78 -39.50 -3.88
CA ARG A 325 -19.10 -39.15 -4.39
C ARG A 325 -19.35 -40.03 -5.61
N GLU A 326 -20.12 -41.09 -5.43
CA GLU A 326 -20.56 -41.99 -6.49
C GLU A 326 -21.27 -41.16 -7.58
N LYS A 327 -20.82 -41.29 -8.82
CA LYS A 327 -21.34 -40.58 -9.99
C LYS A 327 -22.78 -41.04 -10.24
N ARG A 328 -23.76 -40.28 -9.75
CA ARG A 328 -25.16 -40.46 -10.14
C ARG A 328 -25.41 -39.70 -11.44
N LEU A 329 -25.66 -40.45 -12.50
CA LEU A 329 -26.06 -39.99 -13.82
C LEU A 329 -27.20 -38.97 -13.72
N GLU A 330 -27.06 -37.87 -14.47
CA GLU A 330 -28.07 -36.84 -14.65
C GLU A 330 -29.30 -37.40 -15.37
N SER A 331 -30.48 -37.26 -14.77
CA SER A 331 -31.75 -37.25 -15.50
C SER A 331 -32.68 -36.19 -14.93
N VAL A 332 -32.80 -35.10 -15.71
CA VAL A 332 -34.03 -34.39 -16.12
C VAL A 332 -35.13 -34.10 -15.05
N TRP A 333 -35.27 -32.80 -14.74
CA TRP A 333 -36.47 -31.99 -14.47
C TRP A 333 -37.68 -32.60 -13.71
N CYS A 334 -38.04 -31.98 -12.56
CA CYS A 334 -39.31 -31.23 -12.37
C CYS A 334 -39.58 -30.79 -10.90
N SER A 335 -39.69 -29.47 -10.71
CA SER A 335 -40.76 -28.71 -9.99
C SER A 335 -41.07 -28.90 -8.49
N PRO A 336 -41.79 -27.95 -7.84
CA PRO A 336 -41.52 -27.48 -6.47
C PRO A 336 -42.58 -27.95 -5.46
N TYR A 337 -42.40 -27.57 -4.19
CA TYR A 337 -43.22 -27.87 -2.99
C TYR A 337 -42.86 -29.14 -2.23
N ARG A 338 -42.08 -28.98 -1.15
CA ARG A 338 -42.46 -29.53 0.16
C ARG A 338 -41.85 -28.72 1.31
N ARG A 339 -42.75 -28.20 2.14
CA ARG A 339 -42.53 -27.48 3.40
C ARG A 339 -42.19 -28.51 4.50
N GLY A 340 -41.25 -28.21 5.40
CA GLY A 340 -40.95 -29.04 6.58
C GLY A 340 -39.91 -28.42 7.52
N HIS A 341 -40.25 -28.34 8.80
CA HIS A 341 -39.72 -27.44 9.83
C HIS A 341 -38.32 -27.78 10.41
N ALA A 342 -37.65 -26.70 10.81
CA ALA A 342 -36.75 -26.46 11.95
C ALA A 342 -36.07 -27.64 12.69
N SER A 343 -34.74 -27.55 12.82
CA SER A 343 -34.09 -27.77 14.12
C SER A 343 -32.85 -26.87 14.27
N ARG A 344 -32.83 -26.14 15.39
CA ARG A 344 -31.82 -25.17 15.79
C ARG A 344 -30.51 -25.89 16.10
N ARG A 345 -29.40 -25.43 15.52
CA ARG A 345 -28.07 -25.57 16.10
C ARG A 345 -27.50 -24.18 16.31
N SER A 346 -27.19 -23.88 17.57
CA SER A 346 -26.54 -22.66 18.01
C SER A 346 -25.23 -22.48 17.25
N SER A 347 -25.16 -21.43 16.46
CA SER A 347 -23.95 -20.98 15.78
C SER A 347 -23.02 -20.32 16.80
N SER A 348 -21.87 -20.94 17.02
CA SER A 348 -20.68 -20.26 17.53
C SER A 348 -20.34 -19.08 16.61
N PRO A 349 -19.76 -17.98 17.12
CA PRO A 349 -19.41 -16.84 16.29
C PRO A 349 -18.38 -17.25 15.24
N ILE A 350 -18.55 -16.72 14.03
CA ILE A 350 -17.82 -17.06 12.81
C ILE A 350 -16.31 -16.90 13.05
N ASN A 351 -15.65 -18.03 13.29
CA ASN A 351 -14.22 -18.18 13.17
C ASN A 351 -13.93 -18.36 11.68
N THR A 352 -13.36 -17.36 11.01
CA THR A 352 -13.00 -17.43 9.59
C THR A 352 -11.74 -18.27 9.41
N ASN A 353 -11.76 -19.54 9.84
CA ASN A 353 -10.72 -20.51 9.54
C ASN A 353 -10.82 -20.91 8.05
N ILE A 354 -10.50 -19.98 7.16
CA ILE A 354 -10.37 -20.25 5.73
C ILE A 354 -8.99 -20.86 5.54
N ARG A 355 -8.97 -22.17 5.29
CA ARG A 355 -7.77 -22.95 5.00
C ARG A 355 -7.46 -22.83 3.51
N TYR A 356 -6.24 -22.42 3.16
CA TYR A 356 -5.86 -22.24 1.76
C TYR A 356 -5.40 -23.57 1.15
N ALA A 357 -6.02 -23.97 0.04
CA ALA A 357 -5.53 -25.06 -0.80
C ALA A 357 -4.45 -24.52 -1.75
N HIS A 358 -3.33 -25.23 -1.87
CA HIS A 358 -2.33 -24.96 -2.90
C HIS A 358 -2.95 -25.19 -4.29
N ILE A 359 -3.03 -24.15 -5.11
CA ILE A 359 -3.12 -24.31 -6.56
C ILE A 359 -1.68 -24.56 -7.02
N GLY A 360 -1.38 -25.82 -7.35
CA GLY A 360 -0.06 -26.21 -7.86
C GLY A 360 0.18 -25.55 -9.22
N TYR A 361 1.30 -24.86 -9.36
CA TYR A 361 1.82 -24.48 -10.66
C TYR A 361 2.30 -25.74 -11.37
N SER A 362 1.62 -26.10 -12.46
CA SER A 362 2.10 -27.13 -13.40
C SER A 362 3.34 -26.58 -14.10
N THR A 363 4.52 -27.07 -13.73
CA THR A 363 5.72 -26.96 -14.58
C THR A 363 5.45 -27.66 -15.92
N PRO A 364 5.71 -27.03 -17.07
CA PRO A 364 5.61 -27.71 -18.35
C PRO A 364 6.70 -28.78 -18.45
N GLN A 365 6.29 -30.03 -18.64
CA GLN A 365 7.19 -31.12 -18.99
C GLN A 365 7.79 -30.84 -20.38
N GLN A 366 9.12 -30.80 -20.45
CA GLN A 366 9.86 -30.95 -21.70
C GLN A 366 9.66 -32.39 -22.19
N PHE A 367 9.02 -32.54 -23.35
CA PHE A 367 9.10 -33.77 -24.13
C PHE A 367 10.24 -33.62 -25.15
N HIS A 368 11.28 -34.42 -24.97
CA HIS A 368 12.18 -34.82 -26.04
C HIS A 368 11.56 -36.00 -26.78
N ASP A 369 11.49 -35.89 -28.11
CA ASP A 369 11.83 -36.92 -29.12
C ASP A 369 11.17 -36.54 -30.44
N VAL A 370 11.63 -36.86 -31.65
CA VAL A 370 12.89 -37.31 -32.24
C VAL A 370 12.73 -36.97 -33.73
N SER A 371 13.85 -36.64 -34.37
CA SER A 371 14.12 -36.51 -35.80
C SER A 371 13.13 -37.11 -36.80
N ASN A 372 12.80 -36.34 -37.85
CA ASN A 372 12.84 -36.86 -39.23
C ASN A 372 13.18 -35.75 -40.22
N THR A 373 14.20 -36.05 -41.02
CA THR A 373 14.80 -35.30 -42.13
C THR A 373 13.95 -35.35 -43.41
N ILE A 374 14.25 -34.41 -44.33
CA ILE A 374 14.13 -34.41 -45.83
C ILE A 374 13.58 -33.03 -46.25
N THR A 375 14.43 -32.02 -46.47
CA THR A 375 15.07 -31.57 -47.74
C THR A 375 14.15 -30.99 -48.82
N THR A 376 14.50 -29.74 -49.23
CA THR A 376 14.39 -29.11 -50.56
C THR A 376 12.98 -28.86 -51.11
N SER A 377 12.62 -27.77 -51.80
CA SER A 377 13.29 -26.57 -52.32
C SER A 377 12.20 -25.70 -52.99
N SER A 378 12.58 -24.48 -53.40
CA SER A 378 12.01 -23.70 -54.52
C SER A 378 10.60 -23.08 -54.40
N SER A 379 10.58 -21.76 -54.19
CA SER A 379 9.69 -20.77 -54.86
C SER A 379 9.78 -20.91 -56.40
N PRO A 380 8.94 -20.26 -57.26
CA PRO A 380 8.17 -19.02 -57.07
C PRO A 380 6.79 -18.96 -57.77
N VAL A 381 6.12 -17.79 -57.72
CA VAL A 381 5.44 -17.07 -58.84
C VAL A 381 4.24 -16.24 -58.34
N SER A 382 4.45 -14.93 -58.42
CA SER A 382 3.59 -13.81 -58.84
C SER A 382 2.07 -13.97 -59.01
N THR A 383 1.30 -12.98 -58.54
CA THR A 383 0.45 -12.15 -59.41
C THR A 383 -0.04 -10.89 -58.70
N GLU A 384 -0.11 -9.81 -59.48
CA GLU A 384 -0.40 -8.41 -59.15
C GLU A 384 -1.88 -8.13 -58.89
N LYS A 385 -2.15 -7.02 -58.18
CA LYS A 385 -3.13 -5.95 -58.51
C LYS A 385 -3.03 -4.85 -57.43
N ILE A 386 -2.38 -3.71 -57.69
CA ILE A 386 -2.83 -2.50 -58.41
C ILE A 386 -3.63 -1.53 -57.51
N ASN A 387 -3.08 -0.30 -57.43
CA ASN A 387 -3.68 1.02 -57.13
C ASN A 387 -4.07 1.33 -55.68
N THR A 388 -3.81 2.52 -55.10
CA THR A 388 -3.53 3.85 -55.69
C THR A 388 -2.88 4.78 -54.65
N CYS A 389 -2.15 5.76 -55.18
CA CYS A 389 -1.64 7.01 -54.61
C CYS A 389 -2.39 7.58 -53.39
N ASP A 390 -1.68 8.16 -52.41
CA ASP A 390 -1.26 9.55 -52.58
C ASP A 390 -0.11 10.03 -51.68
N LYS A 391 0.52 11.06 -52.21
CA LYS A 391 1.82 11.67 -51.94
C LYS A 391 1.94 12.46 -50.63
N SER A 392 3.15 12.40 -50.05
CA SER A 392 4.01 13.50 -49.53
C SER A 392 3.40 14.48 -48.49
N ILE A 393 4.09 14.92 -47.44
CA ILE A 393 5.35 15.69 -47.45
C ILE A 393 5.97 15.61 -46.05
N GLY A 394 7.29 15.38 -46.02
CA GLY A 394 8.11 15.57 -44.84
C GLY A 394 8.70 16.98 -44.75
N ALA A 395 8.96 17.38 -43.50
CA ALA A 395 10.12 18.10 -43.00
C ALA A 395 10.60 19.41 -43.67
N LYS A 396 10.68 20.48 -42.84
CA LYS A 396 11.88 21.32 -42.51
C LYS A 396 11.40 22.74 -42.11
N LEU A 397 11.75 23.24 -40.90
CA LEU A 397 13.00 23.93 -40.48
C LEU A 397 13.08 25.41 -40.92
N ALA A 398 13.59 26.25 -39.99
CA ALA A 398 13.86 27.71 -40.04
C ALA A 398 12.61 28.61 -39.89
N GLY A 399 12.62 29.76 -39.21
CA GLY A 399 13.65 30.63 -38.63
C GLY A 399 13.11 32.08 -38.66
N TYR A 400 13.52 32.93 -37.70
CA TYR A 400 13.11 34.35 -37.51
C TYR A 400 11.64 34.56 -37.09
N VAL A 401 11.29 35.33 -36.04
CA VAL A 401 11.75 36.66 -35.58
C VAL A 401 11.84 36.70 -34.06
#